data_AF-A0AAJ0BVH8-F1
#
_entry.id   AF-A0AAJ0BVH8-F1
#
_cell.length_a   1.000
_cell.length_b   1.000
_cell.length_c   1.000
_cell.angle_alpha   90.00
_cell.angle_beta   90.00
_cell.angle_gamma   90.00
#
_symmetry.space_group_name_H-M   'P 1'
#
loop_
_entity.id
_entity.type
_entity.pdbx_description
1 polymer ?
#
loop_
_entity_poly.entity_id
_entity_poly.type
_entity_poly.pdbx_seq_one_letter_code
_entity_poly.pdbx_strand_id
1 'polypeptide(L)'
;MASKPRLNVQSFPRPPLLERTPRRIQIKWHGEVIADTHEAYWVLETHHPPTYYLPPTSVRLPLSTTQRTSVCEWKGVATYYSMMSPINASETIQNRIWSYNEPTKAFEPIKGYLAFYAGPWDCFVDGEQVLPQPGDFYGGWLTSDIEGIVKGQWGNMDPFI
;
A
#
# COMPACT_ATOMS: atom_id res chain seq x y z
N MET A 1 -11.38 26.08 -1.44
CA MET A 1 -11.20 24.62 -1.37
C MET A 1 -11.19 24.24 0.10
N ALA A 2 -12.04 23.32 0.54
CA ALA A 2 -11.96 22.84 1.92
C ALA A 2 -10.62 22.13 2.13
N SER A 3 -9.89 22.42 3.21
CA SER A 3 -8.64 21.75 3.53
C SER A 3 -8.90 20.27 3.80
N LYS A 4 -8.12 19.36 3.19
CA LYS A 4 -8.14 17.93 3.52
C LYS A 4 -7.85 17.76 5.03
N PRO A 5 -8.61 16.93 5.78
CA PRO A 5 -8.30 16.64 7.17
C PRO A 5 -6.89 16.07 7.31
N ARG A 6 -6.13 16.59 8.28
CA ARG A 6 -4.78 16.09 8.59
C ARG A 6 -4.85 14.74 9.28
N LEU A 7 -3.93 13.83 8.93
CA LEU A 7 -3.80 12.51 9.55
C LEU A 7 -2.44 12.39 10.22
N ASN A 8 -2.43 12.22 11.54
CA ASN A 8 -1.20 12.12 12.30
C ASN A 8 -0.80 10.66 12.50
N VAL A 9 0.36 10.25 11.99
CA VAL A 9 0.76 8.83 12.04
C VAL A 9 0.97 8.31 13.47
N GLN A 10 1.26 9.17 14.45
CA GLN A 10 1.35 8.75 15.86
C GLN A 10 -0.02 8.55 16.53
N SER A 11 -1.10 9.06 15.93
CA SER A 11 -2.46 8.84 16.42
C SER A 11 -3.07 7.52 15.95
N PHE A 12 -2.46 6.87 14.96
CA PHE A 12 -2.94 5.58 14.46
C PHE A 12 -2.73 4.47 15.49
N PRO A 13 -3.64 3.49 15.58
CA PRO A 13 -3.60 2.50 16.64
C PRO A 13 -2.56 1.40 16.36
N ARG A 14 -2.20 0.71 17.44
CA ARG A 14 -1.53 -0.58 17.46
C ARG A 14 -2.31 -1.48 18.43
N PRO A 15 -3.01 -2.55 18.00
CA PRO A 15 -3.01 -3.17 16.67
C PRO A 15 -3.49 -2.25 15.53
N PRO A 16 -3.07 -2.50 14.27
CA PRO A 16 -3.44 -1.67 13.14
C PRO A 16 -4.95 -1.71 12.87
N LEU A 17 -5.50 -0.58 12.45
CA LEU A 17 -6.90 -0.43 12.09
C LEU A 17 -7.10 -0.63 10.59
N LEU A 18 -8.07 -1.46 10.24
CA LEU A 18 -8.53 -1.67 8.86
C LEU A 18 -9.88 -0.99 8.67
N GLU A 19 -9.96 -0.09 7.70
CA GLU A 19 -11.20 0.62 7.36
C GLU A 19 -11.35 0.81 5.85
N ARG A 20 -12.60 0.96 5.39
CA ARG A 20 -12.87 1.40 4.02
C ARG A 20 -12.46 2.85 3.89
N THR A 21 -11.83 3.19 2.77
CA THR A 21 -11.51 4.58 2.45
C THR A 21 -12.36 5.04 1.26
N PRO A 22 -12.97 6.24 1.30
CA PRO A 22 -13.69 6.78 0.15
C PRO A 22 -12.72 7.37 -0.90
N ARG A 23 -11.43 7.45 -0.56
CA ARG A 23 -10.40 8.06 -1.42
C ARG A 23 -10.26 7.27 -2.71
N ARG A 24 -10.08 7.99 -3.81
CA ARG A 24 -9.72 7.37 -5.10
C ARG A 24 -8.28 6.92 -5.05
N ILE A 25 -8.03 5.66 -5.33
CA ILE A 25 -6.68 5.11 -5.45
C ILE A 25 -6.41 4.82 -6.92
N GLN A 26 -5.34 5.38 -7.45
CA GLN A 26 -4.92 5.16 -8.83
C GLN A 26 -3.44 4.79 -8.88
N ILE A 27 -3.10 3.79 -9.69
CA ILE A 27 -1.73 3.34 -9.91
C ILE A 27 -1.47 3.36 -11.41
N LYS A 28 -0.37 3.98 -11.82
CA LYS A 28 0.10 3.96 -13.20
C LYS A 28 1.47 3.33 -13.31
N TRP A 29 1.73 2.74 -14.46
CA TRP A 29 3.04 2.23 -14.85
C TRP A 29 3.33 2.67 -16.28
N HIS A 30 4.44 3.40 -16.49
CA HIS A 30 4.79 3.99 -17.80
C HIS A 30 3.68 4.88 -18.39
N GLY A 31 2.99 5.65 -17.53
CA GLY A 31 1.88 6.52 -17.91
C GLY A 31 0.52 5.82 -18.08
N GLU A 32 0.49 4.48 -18.18
CA GLU A 32 -0.74 3.69 -18.31
C GLU A 32 -1.37 3.40 -16.96
N VAL A 33 -2.69 3.57 -16.84
CA VAL A 33 -3.43 3.26 -15.61
C VAL A 33 -3.58 1.74 -15.46
N ILE A 34 -2.90 1.17 -14.46
CA ILE A 34 -2.92 -0.28 -14.16
C ILE A 34 -3.90 -0.63 -13.04
N ALA A 35 -4.28 0.34 -12.19
CA ALA A 35 -5.36 0.20 -11.22
C ALA A 35 -6.05 1.55 -10.96
N ASP A 36 -7.38 1.53 -10.77
CA ASP A 36 -8.17 2.72 -10.44
C ASP A 36 -9.45 2.31 -9.69
N THR A 37 -9.66 2.79 -8.48
CA THR A 37 -10.80 2.38 -7.64
C THR A 37 -11.16 3.39 -6.55
N HIS A 38 -12.43 3.38 -6.15
CA HIS A 38 -12.95 3.99 -4.91
C HIS A 38 -13.33 2.93 -3.86
N GLU A 39 -13.16 1.65 -4.16
CA GLU A 39 -13.54 0.53 -3.29
C GLU A 39 -12.33 -0.07 -2.57
N ALA A 40 -11.45 0.80 -2.07
CA ALA A 40 -10.25 0.39 -1.36
C ALA A 40 -10.46 0.31 0.16
N TYR A 41 -9.62 -0.48 0.81
CA TYR A 41 -9.36 -0.35 2.24
C TYR A 41 -8.03 0.34 2.46
N TRP A 42 -7.90 1.02 3.60
CA TRP A 42 -6.62 1.43 4.14
C TRP A 42 -6.31 0.73 5.45
N VAL A 43 -5.03 0.54 5.72
CA VAL A 43 -4.54 0.12 7.03
C VAL A 43 -3.80 1.28 7.66
N LEU A 44 -4.22 1.65 8.86
CA LEU A 44 -3.63 2.71 9.69
C LEU A 44 -2.86 2.06 10.85
N GLU A 45 -1.56 2.35 10.94
CA GLU A 45 -0.66 1.75 11.92
C GLU A 45 0.29 2.83 12.47
N THR A 46 0.54 2.83 13.77
CA THR A 46 1.34 3.88 14.43
C THR A 46 2.70 4.09 13.74
N HIS A 47 3.03 5.34 13.38
CA HIS A 47 4.23 5.78 12.64
C HIS A 47 4.31 5.34 11.16
N HIS A 48 3.24 4.78 10.61
CA HIS A 48 3.16 4.39 9.20
C HIS A 48 2.09 5.22 8.46
N PRO A 49 2.42 5.83 7.31
CA PRO A 49 1.40 6.32 6.40
C PRO A 49 0.45 5.18 5.98
N PRO A 50 -0.79 5.51 5.56
CA PRO A 50 -1.76 4.50 5.17
C PRO A 50 -1.21 3.56 4.09
N THR A 51 -1.44 2.26 4.29
CA THR A 51 -1.23 1.25 3.25
C THR A 51 -2.57 0.93 2.60
N TYR A 52 -2.68 1.01 1.28
CA TYR A 52 -3.93 0.80 0.56
C TYR A 52 -4.04 -0.62 0.00
N TYR A 53 -5.21 -1.20 0.16
CA TYR A 53 -5.58 -2.53 -0.35
C TYR A 53 -6.71 -2.36 -1.35
N LEU A 54 -6.44 -2.73 -2.60
CA LEU A 54 -7.36 -2.61 -3.72
C LEU A 54 -7.98 -3.97 -4.05
N PRO A 55 -9.25 -4.00 -4.47
CA PRO A 55 -9.87 -5.25 -4.92
C PRO A 55 -9.19 -5.74 -6.21
N PRO A 56 -9.01 -7.06 -6.40
CA PRO A 56 -8.37 -7.61 -7.60
C PRO A 56 -9.03 -7.17 -8.90
N THR A 57 -10.35 -6.96 -8.88
CA THR A 57 -11.14 -6.50 -10.04
C THR A 57 -10.75 -5.10 -10.54
N SER A 58 -10.05 -4.31 -9.73
CA SER A 58 -9.55 -2.99 -10.12
C SER A 58 -8.19 -3.03 -10.82
N VAL A 59 -7.45 -4.14 -10.73
CA VAL A 59 -6.12 -4.29 -11.34
C VAL A 59 -6.26 -4.87 -12.74
N ARG A 60 -5.72 -4.17 -13.74
CA ARG A 60 -5.96 -4.44 -15.17
C ARG A 60 -4.94 -5.39 -15.79
N LEU A 61 -3.80 -5.59 -15.15
CA LEU A 61 -2.72 -6.43 -15.64
C LEU A 61 -2.66 -7.75 -14.84
N PRO A 62 -2.32 -8.86 -15.51
CA PRO A 62 -2.19 -10.15 -14.84
C PRO A 62 -1.03 -10.13 -13.86
N LEU A 63 -1.19 -10.90 -12.79
CA LEU A 63 -0.19 -11.09 -11.74
C LEU A 63 0.23 -12.55 -11.67
N SER A 64 1.52 -12.77 -11.43
CA SER A 64 2.09 -14.10 -11.19
C SER A 64 2.63 -14.17 -9.77
N THR A 65 2.30 -15.22 -9.02
CA THR A 65 2.82 -15.43 -7.67
C THR A 65 4.33 -15.66 -7.70
N THR A 66 5.06 -15.11 -6.73
CA THR A 66 6.48 -15.40 -6.52
C THR A 66 6.65 -16.39 -5.35
N GLN A 67 7.88 -16.88 -5.14
CA GLN A 67 8.20 -17.74 -3.99
C GLN A 67 8.33 -16.96 -2.66
N ARG A 68 8.30 -15.63 -2.70
CA ARG A 68 8.49 -14.80 -1.51
C ARG A 68 7.22 -14.78 -0.67
N THR A 69 7.38 -14.95 0.63
CA THR A 69 6.35 -14.72 1.64
C THR A 69 6.93 -13.94 2.81
N SER A 70 6.06 -13.33 3.61
CA SER A 70 6.43 -12.70 4.88
C SER A 70 5.31 -12.84 5.88
N VAL A 71 5.64 -12.91 7.17
CA VAL A 71 4.66 -13.00 8.25
C VAL A 71 4.47 -11.62 8.87
N CYS A 72 3.22 -11.21 9.03
CA CYS A 72 2.82 -10.06 9.84
C CYS A 72 2.07 -10.57 11.06
N GLU A 73 2.49 -10.14 12.26
CA GLU A 73 1.86 -10.52 13.54
C GLU A 73 0.35 -10.24 13.57
N TRP A 74 -0.10 -9.19 12.87
CA TRP A 74 -1.50 -8.77 12.85
C TRP A 74 -2.30 -9.38 11.71
N LYS A 75 -1.69 -9.52 10.53
CA LYS A 75 -2.41 -9.76 9.26
C LYS A 75 -2.27 -11.19 8.75
N GLY A 76 -1.28 -11.94 9.21
CA GLY A 76 -0.99 -13.29 8.73
C GLY A 76 0.13 -13.35 7.69
N VAL A 77 0.06 -14.33 6.78
CA VAL A 77 1.10 -14.58 5.78
C VAL A 77 0.79 -13.80 4.49
N ALA A 78 1.72 -12.94 4.08
CA ALA A 78 1.66 -12.23 2.81
C ALA A 78 2.23 -13.09 1.68
N THR A 79 1.51 -13.14 0.56
CA THR A 79 1.98 -13.69 -0.72
C THR A 79 2.38 -12.53 -1.64
N TYR A 80 3.53 -12.66 -2.31
CA TYR A 80 4.04 -11.63 -3.21
C TYR A 80 3.82 -12.00 -4.68
N TYR A 81 3.72 -10.97 -5.52
CA TYR A 81 3.45 -11.11 -6.94
C TYR A 81 4.49 -10.39 -7.79
N SER A 82 4.58 -10.81 -9.04
CA SER A 82 5.23 -10.09 -10.13
C SER A 82 4.22 -9.61 -11.15
N MET A 83 4.55 -8.52 -11.82
CA MET A 83 3.79 -7.94 -12.93
C MET A 83 4.75 -7.66 -14.08
N MET A 84 4.39 -8.11 -15.28
CA MET A 84 5.16 -7.88 -16.50
C MET A 84 4.65 -6.63 -17.20
N SER A 85 5.57 -5.83 -17.76
CA SER A 85 5.22 -4.59 -18.45
C SER A 85 4.46 -4.91 -19.74
N PRO A 86 3.31 -4.23 -20.01
CA PRO A 86 2.57 -4.44 -21.24
C PRO A 86 3.29 -3.88 -22.46
N ILE A 87 4.25 -2.96 -22.26
CA ILE A 87 5.01 -2.30 -23.34
C ILE A 87 6.42 -2.87 -23.52
N ASN A 88 6.95 -3.60 -22.53
CA ASN A 88 8.27 -4.22 -22.60
C ASN A 88 8.27 -5.57 -21.85
N ALA A 89 8.14 -6.69 -22.59
CA ALA A 89 8.07 -8.01 -21.98
C ALA A 89 9.32 -8.42 -21.17
N SER A 90 10.47 -7.79 -21.42
CA SER A 90 11.70 -8.03 -20.65
C SER A 90 11.69 -7.32 -19.29
N GLU A 91 10.78 -6.37 -19.09
CA GLU A 91 10.63 -5.63 -17.84
C GLU A 91 9.58 -6.29 -16.97
N THR A 92 10.01 -6.80 -15.81
CA THR A 92 9.13 -7.40 -14.81
C THR A 92 9.43 -6.80 -13.45
N ILE A 93 8.41 -6.23 -12.81
CA ILE A 93 8.49 -5.81 -11.41
C ILE A 93 8.12 -7.01 -10.54
N GLN A 94 9.02 -7.41 -9.65
CA GLN A 94 8.85 -8.56 -8.76
C GLN A 94 8.79 -8.13 -7.30
N ASN A 95 7.95 -8.79 -6.51
CA ASN A 95 7.89 -8.62 -5.05
C ASN A 95 7.56 -7.19 -4.60
N ARG A 96 6.88 -6.42 -5.45
CA ARG A 96 6.42 -5.05 -5.13
C ARG A 96 4.89 -4.94 -5.04
N ILE A 97 4.23 -6.08 -5.09
CA ILE A 97 2.79 -6.26 -4.91
C ILE A 97 2.61 -7.44 -3.96
N TRP A 98 1.72 -7.33 -2.98
CA TRP A 98 1.39 -8.43 -2.07
C TRP A 98 -0.11 -8.50 -1.78
N SER A 99 -0.53 -9.66 -1.28
CA SER A 99 -1.88 -9.96 -0.82
C SER A 99 -1.83 -10.81 0.45
N TYR A 100 -2.89 -10.75 1.25
CA TYR A 100 -3.17 -11.74 2.29
C TYR A 100 -4.28 -12.68 1.80
N ASN A 101 -3.91 -13.90 1.45
CA ASN A 101 -4.87 -14.91 0.98
C ASN A 101 -5.62 -15.60 2.14
N GLU A 102 -5.00 -15.63 3.31
CA GLU A 102 -5.57 -16.17 4.56
C GLU A 102 -5.31 -15.20 5.71
N PRO A 103 -5.94 -14.00 5.70
CA PRO A 103 -5.74 -13.01 6.73
C PRO A 103 -6.34 -13.46 8.08
N THR A 104 -5.88 -12.84 9.17
CA THR A 104 -6.55 -12.98 10.47
C THR A 104 -7.95 -12.36 10.44
N LYS A 105 -8.79 -12.70 11.42
CA LYS A 105 -10.21 -12.27 11.47
C LYS A 105 -10.41 -10.76 11.35
N ALA A 106 -9.55 -9.94 11.98
CA ALA A 106 -9.64 -8.49 11.91
C ALA A 106 -9.35 -7.93 10.50
N PHE A 107 -8.64 -8.70 9.67
CA PHE A 107 -8.26 -8.33 8.30
C PHE A 107 -8.95 -9.19 7.23
N GLU A 108 -9.94 -10.00 7.60
CA GLU A 108 -10.74 -10.80 6.67
C GLU A 108 -11.34 -10.00 5.50
N PRO A 109 -11.78 -8.73 5.67
CA PRO A 109 -12.33 -7.95 4.55
C PRO A 109 -11.36 -7.68 3.39
N ILE A 110 -10.04 -7.77 3.62
CA ILE A 110 -9.01 -7.60 2.59
C ILE A 110 -8.45 -8.94 2.08
N LYS A 111 -9.13 -10.05 2.34
CA LYS A 111 -8.74 -11.36 1.80
C LYS A 111 -8.63 -11.28 0.27
N GLY A 112 -7.44 -11.56 -0.24
CA GLY A 112 -7.15 -11.50 -1.68
C GLY A 112 -6.96 -10.10 -2.25
N TYR A 113 -7.12 -9.03 -1.46
CA TYR A 113 -6.88 -7.66 -1.93
C TYR A 113 -5.39 -7.41 -2.11
N LEU A 114 -5.06 -6.52 -3.04
CA LEU A 114 -3.70 -6.25 -3.48
C LEU A 114 -3.23 -4.91 -2.93
N ALA A 115 -2.03 -4.90 -2.36
CA ALA A 115 -1.32 -3.69 -1.96
C ALA A 115 -0.01 -3.57 -2.74
N PHE A 116 0.44 -2.33 -2.94
CA PHE A 116 1.58 -1.99 -3.79
C PHE A 116 2.59 -1.14 -3.02
N TYR A 117 3.88 -1.45 -3.18
CA TYR A 117 4.95 -0.56 -2.76
C TYR A 117 5.02 0.57 -3.78
N ALA A 118 4.88 1.84 -3.37
CA ALA A 118 4.73 2.94 -4.33
C ALA A 118 5.97 3.18 -5.22
N GLY A 119 7.19 2.80 -4.79
CA GLY A 119 8.44 3.16 -5.49
C GLY A 119 8.51 2.87 -7.00
N PRO A 120 8.12 1.68 -7.49
CA PRO A 120 8.18 1.34 -8.92
C PRO A 120 7.04 1.92 -9.77
N TRP A 121 6.07 2.63 -9.19
CA TRP A 121 4.85 3.05 -9.86
C TRP A 121 4.57 4.53 -9.63
N ASP A 122 3.74 5.13 -10.49
CA ASP A 122 3.15 6.42 -10.17
C ASP A 122 1.83 6.17 -9.43
N CYS A 123 1.87 6.27 -8.11
CA CYS A 123 0.73 6.06 -7.23
C CYS A 123 0.06 7.38 -6.84
N PHE A 124 -1.27 7.40 -6.81
CA PHE A 124 -2.07 8.59 -6.50
C PHE A 124 -3.20 8.28 -5.51
N VAL A 125 -3.47 9.24 -4.63
CA VAL A 125 -4.60 9.25 -3.70
C VAL A 125 -5.37 10.55 -3.92
N ASP A 126 -6.64 10.46 -4.32
CA ASP A 126 -7.46 11.62 -4.70
C ASP A 126 -6.77 12.57 -5.71
N GLY A 127 -6.07 11.97 -6.67
CA GLY A 127 -5.32 12.69 -7.72
C GLY A 127 -4.00 13.30 -7.26
N GLU A 128 -3.63 13.15 -5.99
CA GLU A 128 -2.34 13.58 -5.45
C GLU A 128 -1.32 12.46 -5.56
N GLN A 129 -0.18 12.73 -6.19
CA GLN A 129 0.90 11.75 -6.27
C GLN A 129 1.52 11.53 -4.90
N VAL A 130 1.67 10.26 -4.52
CA VAL A 130 2.22 9.89 -3.21
C VAL A 130 3.73 9.72 -3.29
N LEU A 131 4.39 9.91 -2.15
CA LEU A 131 5.76 9.43 -1.96
C LEU A 131 5.73 8.06 -1.26
N PRO A 132 6.68 7.15 -1.57
CA PRO A 132 6.82 5.93 -0.81
C PRO A 132 7.21 6.24 0.65
N GLN A 133 6.69 5.49 1.61
CA GLN A 133 7.23 5.50 2.96
C GLN A 133 8.75 5.23 2.89
N PRO A 134 9.59 6.04 3.56
CA PRO A 134 11.02 5.83 3.54
C PRO A 134 11.46 4.41 3.91
N GLY A 135 12.49 3.93 3.22
CA GLY A 135 12.93 2.54 3.26
C GLY A 135 12.27 1.65 2.19
N ASP A 136 12.71 0.40 2.10
CA ASP A 136 12.28 -0.55 1.07
C ASP A 136 11.32 -1.65 1.58
N PHE A 137 11.02 -1.63 2.88
CA PHE A 137 10.27 -2.69 3.56
C PHE A 137 8.80 -2.33 3.80
N TYR A 138 8.46 -1.04 3.89
CA TYR A 138 7.14 -0.57 4.28
C TYR A 138 6.26 -0.21 3.07
N GLY A 139 4.98 -0.55 3.17
CA GLY A 139 3.97 -0.34 2.13
C GLY A 139 3.21 0.99 2.22
N GLY A 140 3.56 1.86 3.16
CA GLY A 140 2.84 3.12 3.40
C GLY A 140 3.00 4.12 2.26
N TRP A 141 1.93 4.85 1.96
CA TRP A 141 1.89 5.90 0.94
C TRP A 141 1.74 7.27 1.61
N LEU A 142 2.72 8.14 1.38
CA LEU A 142 2.78 9.47 1.98
C LEU A 142 2.10 10.49 1.08
N THR A 143 1.03 11.11 1.58
CA THR A 143 0.36 12.28 0.99
C THR A 143 0.60 13.53 1.85
N SER A 144 0.33 14.70 1.29
CA SER A 144 0.56 16.02 1.92
C SER A 144 -0.29 16.28 3.15
N ASP A 145 -1.36 15.52 3.38
CA ASP A 145 -2.20 15.57 4.58
C ASP A 145 -1.70 14.65 5.71
N ILE A 146 -0.73 13.78 5.43
CA ILE A 146 -0.04 13.00 6.46
C ILE A 146 0.96 13.90 7.20
N GLU A 147 0.94 13.82 8.52
CA GLU A 147 1.86 14.53 9.39
C GLU A 147 2.43 13.59 10.47
N GLY A 148 3.47 14.07 11.16
CA GLY A 148 4.12 13.34 12.23
C GLY A 148 5.44 12.70 11.82
N ILE A 149 5.94 11.80 12.66
CA ILE A 149 7.24 11.14 12.46
C ILE A 149 6.98 9.82 11.75
N VAL A 150 7.40 9.74 10.49
CA VAL A 150 7.24 8.54 9.67
C VAL A 150 8.43 7.61 9.86
N LYS A 151 8.15 6.35 10.17
CA LYS A 151 9.20 5.31 10.29
C LYS A 151 9.93 5.10 8.97
N GLY A 152 11.23 4.88 9.05
CA GLY A 152 12.18 4.76 7.95
C GLY A 152 12.83 6.08 7.55
N GLN A 153 12.29 7.22 7.99
CA GLN A 153 12.75 8.53 7.54
C GLN A 153 14.08 8.94 8.19
N TRP A 154 14.37 8.47 9.42
CA TRP A 154 15.58 8.82 10.17
C TRP A 154 16.43 7.59 10.53
N GLY A 155 16.10 6.41 9.98
CA GLY A 155 16.88 5.18 10.15
C GLY A 155 16.91 4.71 11.61
N ASN A 156 18.10 4.45 12.16
CA ASN A 156 18.26 4.00 13.55
C ASN A 156 17.80 5.01 14.61
N MET A 157 17.45 6.24 14.21
CA MET A 157 16.87 7.26 15.10
C MET A 157 15.34 7.32 15.04
N ASP A 158 14.71 6.45 14.27
CA ASP A 158 13.26 6.28 14.35
C ASP A 158 12.88 5.79 15.76
N PRO A 159 11.77 6.27 16.34
CA PRO A 159 11.37 5.85 17.68
C PRO A 159 11.24 4.32 17.76
N PHE A 160 11.79 3.74 18.81
CA PHE A 160 11.53 2.35 19.17
C PHE A 160 10.04 2.24 19.56
N ILE A 161 9.25 1.53 18.75
CA ILE A 161 7.84 1.21 19.02
C ILE A 161 7.76 -0.19 19.60
#